data_AF-A0A1V2PGZ9-F1
#
_entry.id   AF-A0A1V2PGZ9-F1
#
_cell.length_a   1.000
_cell.length_b   1.000
_cell.length_c   1.000
_cell.angle_alpha   90.00
_cell.angle_beta   90.00
_cell.angle_gamma   90.00
#
_symmetry.space_group_name_H-M   'P 1'
#
loop_
_entity.id
_entity.type
_entity.pdbx_description
1 polymer ?
#
loop_
_entity_poly.entity_id
_entity_poly.type
_entity_poly.pdbx_seq_one_letter_code
_entity_poly.pdbx_strand_id
1 'polypeptide(L)'
;MIWIVWRQHRTAIVSTAVLAVAIIVFLIAFGNGFFYRGGWYLDYVPLDPAWKLAPSALGLAVAVFWAAPLIGREYEQRTYLVAWGQDVSLHRWLVRKVLLLAAAAVALSVIVGVIAGGLVDQHTPSRFSFAAFEADPAIQAAHTLFGFAVGLAFSALLRRTLLAMGATLVVVLAAHGLYVVKLRERIIPRSTRSAHGKNPVTRINDRSQTVRGMSTAGMPTRRANRSRSPLRRRRNAGGPVPRPPRPSA
;
A
#
# COMPACT_ATOMS: atom_id res chain seq x y z
N MET A 1 26.66 30.78 -19.56
CA MET A 1 26.29 30.33 -18.20
C MET A 1 25.56 28.99 -18.19
N ILE A 2 24.52 28.77 -19.02
CA ILE A 2 23.73 27.51 -19.07
C ILE A 2 24.58 26.25 -19.35
N TRP A 3 25.65 26.39 -20.14
CA TRP A 3 26.50 25.27 -20.57
C TRP A 3 27.38 24.69 -19.47
N ILE A 4 27.90 25.53 -18.56
CA ILE A 4 28.72 25.08 -17.42
C ILE A 4 27.83 24.37 -16.40
N VAL A 5 26.65 24.92 -16.12
CA VAL A 5 25.65 24.32 -15.23
C VAL A 5 25.25 22.93 -15.74
N TRP A 6 25.02 22.78 -17.05
CA TRP A 6 24.74 21.48 -17.67
C TRP A 6 25.86 20.46 -17.43
N ARG A 7 27.12 20.81 -17.71
CA ARG A 7 28.25 19.86 -17.52
C ARG A 7 28.42 19.45 -16.06
N GLN A 8 28.22 20.38 -15.12
CA GLN A 8 28.36 20.11 -13.69
C GLN A 8 27.21 19.25 -13.14
N HIS A 9 26.00 19.34 -13.71
CA HIS A 9 24.82 18.65 -13.18
C HIS A 9 24.32 17.49 -14.04
N ARG A 10 24.92 17.23 -15.20
CA ARG A 10 24.48 16.15 -16.11
C ARG A 10 24.37 14.79 -15.43
N THR A 11 25.33 14.42 -14.58
CA THR A 11 25.32 13.09 -13.93
C THR A 11 24.21 12.99 -12.90
N ALA A 12 23.96 14.07 -12.17
CA ALA A 12 22.86 14.15 -11.20
C ALA A 12 21.50 14.14 -11.90
N ILE A 13 21.37 14.82 -13.05
CA ILE A 13 20.14 14.82 -13.86
C ILE A 13 19.88 13.43 -14.46
N VAL A 14 20.90 12.82 -15.06
CA VAL A 14 20.79 11.48 -15.65
C VAL A 14 20.47 10.45 -14.58
N SER A 15 21.12 10.47 -13.41
CA SER A 15 20.83 9.51 -12.35
C SER A 15 19.41 9.63 -11.82
N THR A 16 18.89 10.85 -11.63
CA THR A 16 17.49 11.05 -11.23
C THR A 16 16.50 10.66 -12.31
N ALA A 17 16.80 10.90 -13.59
CA ALA A 17 15.95 10.48 -14.69
C ALA A 17 15.89 8.95 -14.79
N VAL A 18 17.05 8.28 -14.68
CA VAL A 18 17.12 6.82 -14.64
C VAL A 18 16.34 6.27 -13.45
N LEU A 19 16.45 6.89 -12.27
CA LEU A 19 15.68 6.48 -11.11
C LEU A 19 14.17 6.68 -11.31
N ALA A 20 13.74 7.81 -11.88
CA ALA A 20 12.34 8.06 -12.19
C ALA A 20 11.78 7.00 -13.15
N VAL A 21 12.55 6.65 -14.19
CA VAL A 21 12.20 5.56 -15.12
C VAL A 21 12.15 4.22 -14.38
N ALA A 22 13.13 3.93 -13.51
CA ALA A 22 13.15 2.69 -12.74
C ALA A 22 11.94 2.58 -11.80
N ILE A 23 11.51 3.68 -11.17
CA ILE A 23 10.29 3.74 -10.36
C ILE A 23 9.07 3.41 -11.22
N ILE A 24 8.93 4.03 -12.39
CA ILE A 24 7.79 3.76 -13.30
C ILE A 24 7.80 2.31 -13.78
N VAL A 25 8.96 1.77 -14.17
CA VAL A 25 9.11 0.37 -14.59
C VAL A 25 8.77 -0.58 -13.46
N PHE A 26 9.23 -0.30 -12.24
CA PHE A 26 8.86 -1.07 -11.05
C PHE A 26 7.35 -1.03 -10.80
N LEU A 27 6.73 0.14 -10.95
CA LEU A 27 5.28 0.30 -10.85
C LEU A 27 4.52 -0.45 -11.98
N ILE A 28 5.08 -0.57 -13.18
CA ILE A 28 4.41 -1.36 -14.22
C ILE A 28 4.57 -2.86 -13.94
N ALA A 29 5.77 -3.30 -13.55
CA ALA A 29 6.07 -4.70 -13.30
C ALA A 29 5.22 -5.26 -12.14
N PHE A 30 5.17 -4.56 -11.01
CA PHE A 30 4.42 -5.03 -9.85
C PHE A 30 2.90 -4.99 -10.07
N GLY A 31 2.36 -3.96 -10.71
CA GLY A 31 0.93 -3.89 -11.03
C GLY A 31 0.46 -5.06 -11.91
N ASN A 32 1.27 -5.41 -12.90
CA ASN A 32 1.02 -6.58 -13.77
C ASN A 32 1.25 -7.93 -13.09
N GLY A 33 1.57 -7.95 -11.80
CA GLY A 33 1.80 -9.17 -11.03
C GLY A 33 3.10 -9.89 -11.40
N PHE A 34 4.07 -9.22 -12.05
CA PHE A 34 5.33 -9.84 -12.48
C PHE A 34 6.06 -10.54 -11.33
N PHE A 35 6.07 -9.94 -10.14
CA PHE A 35 6.76 -10.47 -8.96
C PHE A 35 6.04 -11.66 -8.30
N TYR A 36 4.75 -11.86 -8.60
CA TYR A 36 3.90 -12.91 -8.02
C TYR A 36 3.55 -14.01 -9.04
N ARG A 37 3.95 -13.83 -10.30
CA ARG A 37 3.62 -14.75 -11.39
C ARG A 37 4.72 -15.80 -11.54
N GLY A 38 4.49 -17.00 -11.01
CA GLY A 38 5.29 -18.19 -11.32
C GLY A 38 6.13 -18.79 -10.19
N GLY A 39 5.86 -18.47 -8.92
CA GLY A 39 6.50 -19.15 -7.77
C GLY A 39 7.95 -18.72 -7.51
N TRP A 40 8.34 -17.52 -7.96
CA TRP A 40 9.65 -16.95 -7.64
C TRP A 40 9.75 -16.67 -6.13
N TYR A 41 10.97 -16.68 -5.58
CA TYR A 41 11.26 -16.45 -4.15
C TYR A 41 10.63 -15.16 -3.58
N LEU A 42 10.29 -14.20 -4.44
CA LEU A 42 9.65 -12.95 -4.08
C LEU A 42 8.19 -13.08 -3.62
N ASP A 43 7.53 -14.24 -3.81
CA ASP A 43 6.22 -14.52 -3.21
C ASP A 43 6.26 -14.43 -1.67
N TYR A 44 7.42 -14.71 -1.06
CA TYR A 44 7.63 -14.62 0.38
C TYR A 44 8.15 -13.25 0.85
N VAL A 45 8.55 -12.37 -0.07
CA VAL A 45 9.03 -11.03 0.27
C VAL A 45 7.84 -10.07 0.26
N PRO A 46 7.51 -9.40 1.37
CA PRO A 46 6.41 -8.45 1.43
C PRO A 46 6.78 -7.18 0.66
N LEU A 47 6.62 -7.20 -0.67
CA LEU A 47 6.89 -6.08 -1.57
C LEU A 47 5.75 -5.04 -1.61
N ASP A 48 4.62 -5.33 -0.97
CA ASP A 48 3.47 -4.43 -0.86
C ASP A 48 3.79 -3.02 -0.34
N PRO A 49 4.60 -2.84 0.73
CA PRO A 49 4.98 -1.50 1.19
C PRO A 49 5.87 -0.78 0.17
N ALA A 50 6.77 -1.51 -0.49
CA ALA A 50 7.67 -0.96 -1.49
C ALA A 50 6.90 -0.42 -2.69
N TRP A 51 5.89 -1.14 -3.19
CA TRP A 51 4.97 -0.65 -4.20
C TRP A 51 4.31 0.69 -3.83
N LYS A 52 3.75 0.76 -2.61
CA LYS A 52 2.99 1.94 -2.15
C LYS A 52 3.88 3.16 -1.96
N LEU A 53 5.13 2.95 -1.57
CA LEU A 53 6.09 4.02 -1.29
C LEU A 53 7.00 4.35 -2.48
N ALA A 54 7.04 3.50 -3.50
CA ALA A 54 7.89 3.68 -4.68
C ALA A 54 7.80 5.09 -5.30
N PRO A 55 6.61 5.73 -5.42
CA PRO A 55 6.55 7.06 -6.01
C PRO A 55 7.29 8.12 -5.17
N SER A 56 7.27 7.99 -3.84
CA SER A 56 7.96 8.91 -2.92
C SER A 56 9.50 8.74 -2.92
N ALA A 57 10.02 7.64 -3.46
CA ALA A 57 11.46 7.35 -3.49
C ALA A 57 12.25 8.40 -4.30
N LEU A 58 11.60 9.06 -5.27
CA LEU A 58 12.20 10.15 -6.03
C LEU A 58 12.57 11.34 -5.12
N GLY A 59 11.66 11.72 -4.21
CA GLY A 59 11.90 12.82 -3.27
C GLY A 59 13.10 12.55 -2.36
N LEU A 60 13.26 11.31 -1.90
CA LEU A 60 14.43 10.88 -1.13
C LEU A 60 15.72 10.98 -1.95
N ALA A 61 15.71 10.53 -3.20
CA ALA A 61 16.89 10.60 -4.05
C ALA A 61 17.27 12.04 -4.39
N VAL A 62 16.29 12.90 -4.64
CA VAL A 62 16.53 14.35 -4.81
C VAL A 62 17.16 14.93 -3.54
N ALA A 63 16.63 14.62 -2.36
CA ALA A 63 17.17 15.10 -1.08
C ALA A 63 18.66 14.74 -0.93
N VAL A 64 19.01 13.47 -1.14
CA VAL A 64 20.35 12.93 -0.89
C VAL A 64 21.33 13.29 -2.01
N PHE A 65 20.93 13.25 -3.27
CA PHE A 65 21.86 13.37 -4.40
C PHE A 65 21.88 14.75 -5.06
N TRP A 66 20.86 15.57 -4.87
CA TRP A 66 20.82 16.94 -5.39
C TRP A 66 21.02 17.98 -4.29
N ALA A 67 20.18 17.94 -3.24
CA ALA A 67 20.17 19.01 -2.24
C ALA A 67 21.32 18.90 -1.23
N ALA A 68 21.54 17.70 -0.65
CA ALA A 68 22.60 17.47 0.33
C ALA A 68 24.03 17.79 -0.16
N PRO A 69 24.43 17.52 -1.42
CA PRO A 69 25.75 17.92 -1.91
C PRO A 69 25.86 19.38 -2.34
N LEU A 70 24.76 20.13 -2.43
CA LEU A 70 24.70 21.39 -3.17
C LEU A 70 25.72 22.43 -2.70
N ILE A 71 25.82 22.59 -1.38
CA ILE A 71 26.71 23.56 -0.72
C ILE A 71 27.99 22.85 -0.25
N GLY A 72 27.87 21.64 0.30
CA GLY A 72 28.99 20.84 0.79
C GLY A 72 30.10 20.64 -0.25
N ARG A 73 29.75 20.38 -1.52
CA ARG A 73 30.75 20.20 -2.59
C ARG A 73 31.54 21.48 -2.86
N GLU A 74 30.90 22.64 -2.79
CA GLU A 74 31.56 23.92 -3.03
C GLU A 74 32.58 24.26 -1.92
N TYR A 75 32.28 23.88 -0.67
CA TYR A 75 33.21 23.99 0.44
C TYR A 75 34.40 23.03 0.30
N GLU A 76 34.15 21.78 -0.08
CA GLU A 76 35.20 20.77 -0.28
C GLU A 76 36.13 21.12 -1.44
N GLN A 77 35.58 21.60 -2.56
CA GLN A 77 36.33 21.98 -3.76
C GLN A 77 36.96 23.37 -3.67
N ARG A 78 36.65 24.14 -2.61
CA ARG A 78 37.07 25.53 -2.41
C ARG A 78 36.70 26.47 -3.57
N THR A 79 35.71 26.11 -4.37
CA THR A 79 35.22 26.92 -5.51
C THR A 79 34.67 28.27 -5.05
N TYR A 80 34.22 28.35 -3.79
CA TYR A 80 33.75 29.61 -3.19
C TYR A 80 34.80 30.72 -3.20
N LEU A 81 36.10 30.40 -3.22
CA LEU A 81 37.19 31.38 -3.30
C LEU A 81 37.25 32.06 -4.68
N VAL A 82 37.03 31.29 -5.75
CA VAL A 82 37.04 31.81 -7.13
C VAL A 82 35.77 32.62 -7.41
N ALA A 83 34.64 32.18 -6.87
CA ALA A 83 33.37 32.91 -6.98
C ALA A 83 33.44 34.31 -6.34
N TRP A 84 34.25 34.49 -5.29
CA TRP A 84 34.44 35.79 -4.62
C TRP A 84 35.38 36.74 -5.37
N GLY A 85 36.22 36.20 -6.26
CA GLY A 85 37.12 37.00 -7.11
C GLY A 85 36.47 37.49 -8.40
N GLN A 86 35.25 37.05 -8.71
CA GLN A 86 34.46 37.55 -9.83
C GLN A 86 33.31 38.38 -9.23
N ASP A 87 33.02 39.57 -9.76
CA ASP A 87 32.04 40.56 -9.24
C ASP A 87 30.55 40.09 -9.15
N VAL A 88 30.31 38.79 -9.06
CA VAL A 88 29.00 38.17 -8.90
C VAL A 88 28.69 38.00 -7.42
N SER A 89 27.60 38.60 -6.95
CA SER A 89 27.14 38.42 -5.57
C SER A 89 26.83 36.94 -5.27
N LEU A 90 27.55 36.34 -4.32
CA LEU A 90 27.42 34.94 -3.89
C LEU A 90 25.98 34.54 -3.58
N HIS A 91 25.23 35.43 -2.91
CA HIS A 91 23.84 35.19 -2.54
C HIS A 91 22.93 35.01 -3.76
N ARG A 92 23.00 35.92 -4.74
CA ARG A 92 22.16 35.85 -5.96
C ARG A 92 22.47 34.61 -6.78
N TRP A 93 23.74 34.22 -6.84
CA TRP A 93 24.16 33.00 -7.52
C TRP A 93 23.59 31.75 -6.84
N LEU A 94 23.73 31.65 -5.51
CA LEU A 94 23.26 30.50 -4.75
C LEU A 94 21.73 30.36 -4.80
N VAL A 95 21.01 31.47 -4.59
CA VAL A 95 19.54 31.48 -4.64
C VAL A 95 19.04 31.02 -6.01
N ARG A 96 19.61 31.53 -7.11
CA ARG A 96 19.22 31.09 -8.46
C ARG A 96 19.49 29.60 -8.68
N LYS A 97 20.64 29.09 -8.24
CA LYS A 97 21.00 27.66 -8.36
C LYS A 97 20.03 26.78 -7.57
N VAL A 98 19.73 27.15 -6.33
CA VAL A 98 18.76 26.46 -5.46
C VAL A 98 17.38 26.45 -6.10
N LEU A 99 16.86 27.61 -6.53
CA LEU A 99 15.53 27.72 -7.11
C LEU A 99 15.40 26.92 -8.41
N LEU A 100 16.39 26.96 -9.29
CA LEU A 100 16.38 26.19 -10.54
C LEU A 100 16.34 24.68 -10.28
N LEU A 101 17.15 24.18 -9.34
CA LEU A 101 17.18 22.76 -9.00
C LEU A 101 15.93 22.31 -8.26
N ALA A 102 15.42 23.12 -7.33
CA ALA A 102 14.17 22.84 -6.64
C ALA A 102 12.99 22.79 -7.64
N ALA A 103 12.91 23.75 -8.56
CA ALA A 103 11.89 23.77 -9.60
C ALA A 103 11.96 22.54 -10.52
N ALA A 104 13.16 22.16 -10.96
CA ALA A 104 13.36 20.97 -11.78
C ALA A 104 12.98 19.68 -11.03
N ALA A 105 13.34 19.58 -9.75
CA ALA A 105 12.98 18.43 -8.92
C ALA A 105 11.46 18.33 -8.70
N VAL A 106 10.79 19.45 -8.42
CA VAL A 106 9.33 19.51 -8.27
C VAL A 106 8.66 19.12 -9.59
N ALA A 107 9.08 19.68 -10.72
CA ALA A 107 8.54 19.32 -12.02
C ALA A 107 8.64 17.82 -12.30
N LEU A 108 9.81 17.21 -12.02
CA LEU A 108 10.01 15.78 -12.18
C LEU A 108 9.11 14.96 -11.25
N SER A 109 8.97 15.37 -9.98
CA SER A 109 8.10 14.70 -9.01
C SER A 109 6.62 14.76 -9.41
N VAL A 110 6.17 15.88 -9.98
CA VAL A 110 4.80 16.02 -10.49
C VAL A 110 4.57 15.09 -11.68
N ILE A 111 5.53 15.00 -12.62
CA ILE A 111 5.45 14.07 -13.76
C ILE A 111 5.35 12.62 -13.26
N VAL A 112 6.21 12.23 -12.32
CA VAL A 112 6.16 10.88 -11.73
C VAL A 112 4.83 10.65 -11.01
N GLY A 113 4.29 11.65 -10.30
CA GLY A 113 3.01 11.53 -9.62
C GLY A 113 1.83 11.40 -10.56
N VAL A 114 1.82 12.13 -11.68
CA VAL A 114 0.75 11.98 -12.68
C VAL A 114 0.76 10.57 -13.27
N ILE A 115 1.95 10.05 -13.60
CA ILE A 115 2.09 8.70 -14.16
C ILE A 115 1.74 7.63 -13.11
N ALA A 116 2.30 7.76 -11.90
CA ALA A 116 2.07 6.83 -10.80
C ALA A 116 0.60 6.79 -10.39
N GLY A 117 -0.06 7.95 -10.30
CA GLY A 117 -1.49 8.05 -9.99
C GLY A 117 -2.34 7.29 -11.01
N GLY A 118 -2.05 7.44 -12.30
CA GLY A 118 -2.72 6.69 -13.36
C GLY A 118 -2.51 5.17 -13.26
N LEU A 119 -1.29 4.72 -12.91
CA LEU A 119 -1.00 3.30 -12.71
C LEU A 119 -1.67 2.73 -11.45
N VAL A 120 -1.71 3.51 -10.36
CA VAL A 120 -2.32 3.08 -9.10
C VAL A 120 -3.84 3.00 -9.22
N ASP A 121 -4.49 3.95 -9.90
CA ASP A 121 -5.94 3.97 -10.12
C ASP A 121 -6.43 2.70 -10.85
N GLN A 122 -5.60 2.10 -11.71
CA GLN A 122 -5.93 0.83 -12.40
C GLN A 122 -6.02 -0.37 -11.45
N HIS A 123 -5.26 -0.36 -10.36
CA HIS A 123 -5.11 -1.50 -9.44
C HIS A 123 -5.84 -1.28 -8.11
N THR A 124 -6.05 -0.03 -7.72
CA THR A 124 -6.68 0.35 -6.46
C THR A 124 -7.81 1.35 -6.72
N PRO A 125 -9.08 0.92 -6.81
CA PRO A 125 -10.20 1.80 -7.16
C PRO A 125 -10.58 2.80 -6.05
N SER A 126 -9.91 2.77 -4.90
CA SER A 126 -10.18 3.68 -3.79
C SER A 126 -9.16 4.82 -3.75
N ARG A 127 -9.66 6.04 -3.96
CA ARG A 127 -8.87 7.28 -3.82
C ARG A 127 -8.42 7.59 -2.39
N PHE A 128 -9.01 6.93 -1.41
CA PHE A 128 -8.61 7.05 0.00
C PHE A 128 -7.61 5.96 0.42
N SER A 129 -7.10 5.18 -0.53
CA SER A 129 -6.04 4.23 -0.25
C SER A 129 -4.71 4.96 -0.02
N PHE A 130 -3.85 4.37 0.81
CA PHE A 130 -2.50 4.89 1.03
C PHE A 130 -1.67 4.95 -0.26
N ALA A 131 -1.86 3.97 -1.16
CA ALA A 131 -1.19 3.94 -2.45
C ALA A 131 -1.59 5.14 -3.32
N ALA A 132 -2.89 5.44 -3.40
CA ALA A 132 -3.40 6.57 -4.17
C ALA A 132 -2.93 7.91 -3.58
N PHE A 133 -2.87 8.03 -2.25
CA PHE A 133 -2.33 9.20 -1.57
C PHE A 133 -0.85 9.43 -1.88
N GLU A 134 0.01 8.41 -1.77
CA GLU A 134 1.45 8.53 -2.08
C GLU A 134 1.71 8.74 -3.57
N ALA A 135 0.82 8.26 -4.44
CA ALA A 135 0.89 8.48 -5.86
C ALA A 135 0.44 9.88 -6.30
N ASP A 136 -0.25 10.63 -5.43
CA ASP A 136 -0.76 11.96 -5.77
C ASP A 136 0.39 12.93 -6.14
N PRO A 137 0.29 13.68 -7.26
CA PRO A 137 1.34 14.59 -7.70
C PRO A 137 1.69 15.68 -6.68
N ALA A 138 0.71 16.21 -5.94
CA ALA A 138 0.95 17.24 -4.94
C ALA A 138 1.68 16.66 -3.72
N ILE A 139 1.33 15.43 -3.32
CA ILE A 139 2.01 14.73 -2.22
C ILE A 139 3.46 14.40 -2.59
N GLN A 140 3.73 14.00 -3.83
CA GLN A 140 5.10 13.77 -4.29
C GLN A 140 5.93 15.05 -4.36
N ALA A 141 5.32 16.14 -4.84
CA ALA A 141 5.95 17.45 -4.81
C ALA A 141 6.29 17.86 -3.37
N ALA A 142 5.38 17.64 -2.42
CA ALA A 142 5.61 17.94 -1.01
C ALA A 142 6.78 17.13 -0.42
N HIS A 143 6.83 15.82 -0.66
CA HIS A 143 7.95 14.97 -0.22
C HIS A 143 9.29 15.43 -0.83
N THR A 144 9.28 15.80 -2.10
CA THR A 144 10.47 16.29 -2.81
C THR A 144 10.94 17.62 -2.24
N LEU A 145 10.05 18.58 -2.03
CA LEU A 145 10.36 19.88 -1.42
C LEU A 145 10.87 19.73 0.02
N PHE A 146 10.19 18.90 0.82
CA PHE A 146 10.60 18.60 2.19
C PHE A 146 12.01 18.00 2.23
N GLY A 147 12.25 16.94 1.45
CA GLY A 147 13.55 16.30 1.37
C GLY A 147 14.63 17.25 0.85
N PHE A 148 14.31 18.06 -0.16
CA PHE A 148 15.22 19.06 -0.70
C PHE A 148 15.60 20.10 0.37
N ALA A 149 14.64 20.61 1.15
CA ALA A 149 14.90 21.56 2.21
C ALA A 149 15.80 20.97 3.32
N VAL A 150 15.52 19.74 3.75
CA VAL A 150 16.33 19.01 4.74
C VAL A 150 17.76 18.79 4.21
N GLY A 151 17.89 18.34 2.96
CA GLY A 151 19.19 18.14 2.32
C GLY A 151 19.98 19.43 2.23
N LEU A 152 19.34 20.53 1.79
CA LEU A 152 19.97 21.84 1.70
C LEU A 152 20.43 22.34 3.07
N ALA A 153 19.62 22.15 4.12
CA ALA A 153 19.96 22.53 5.49
C ALA A 153 21.20 21.78 5.98
N PHE A 154 21.25 20.45 5.83
CA PHE A 154 22.43 19.67 6.20
C PHE A 154 23.67 20.01 5.35
N SER A 155 23.48 20.33 4.07
CA SER A 155 24.55 20.80 3.20
C SER A 155 25.21 22.07 3.76
N ALA A 156 24.38 23.04 4.18
CA ALA A 156 24.84 24.31 4.73
C ALA A 156 25.49 24.16 6.12
N LEU A 157 24.93 23.30 6.98
CA LEU A 157 25.38 23.08 8.35
C LEU A 157 26.69 22.27 8.40
N LEU A 158 26.74 21.15 7.68
CA LEU A 158 27.85 20.20 7.81
C LEU A 158 29.04 20.55 6.91
N ARG A 159 28.79 21.27 5.79
CA ARG A 159 29.81 21.70 4.81
C ARG A 159 30.73 20.57 4.31
N ARG A 160 30.29 19.32 4.47
CA ARG A 160 30.94 18.08 4.03
C ARG A 160 29.90 17.25 3.30
N THR A 161 30.18 16.92 2.06
CA THR A 161 29.24 16.29 1.13
C THR A 161 28.77 14.95 1.66
N LEU A 162 29.69 14.06 2.02
CA LEU A 162 29.34 12.71 2.47
C LEU A 162 28.54 12.70 3.78
N LEU A 163 28.91 13.57 4.73
CA LEU A 163 28.16 13.70 5.99
C LEU A 163 26.76 14.27 5.74
N ALA A 164 26.63 15.27 4.87
CA ALA A 164 25.32 15.83 4.51
C ALA A 164 24.42 14.79 3.85
N MET A 165 24.95 13.98 2.94
CA MET A 165 24.19 12.89 2.30
C MET A 165 23.70 11.87 3.32
N GLY A 166 24.59 11.41 4.22
CA GLY A 166 24.23 10.45 5.27
C GLY A 166 23.19 10.99 6.25
N ALA A 167 23.39 12.22 6.75
CA ALA A 167 22.44 12.86 7.67
C ALA A 167 21.06 13.06 7.03
N THR A 168 21.03 13.51 5.77
CA THR A 168 19.78 13.71 5.02
C THR A 168 19.04 12.40 4.83
N LEU A 169 19.74 11.34 4.41
CA LEU A 169 19.15 10.01 4.22
C LEU A 169 18.49 9.52 5.51
N VAL A 170 19.21 9.58 6.64
CA VAL A 170 18.69 9.13 7.95
C VAL A 170 17.47 9.93 8.35
N VAL A 171 17.51 11.26 8.26
CA VAL A 171 16.40 12.12 8.72
C VAL A 171 15.16 12.00 7.84
N VAL A 172 15.30 11.97 6.52
CA VAL A 172 14.15 11.83 5.62
C VAL A 172 13.50 10.46 5.79
N LEU A 173 14.30 9.38 5.91
CA LEU A 173 13.77 8.05 6.18
C LEU A 173 13.11 7.95 7.56
N ALA A 174 13.70 8.56 8.59
CA ALA A 174 13.10 8.60 9.92
C ALA A 174 11.77 9.35 9.90
N ALA A 175 11.68 10.48 9.17
CA ALA A 175 10.44 11.23 9.01
C ALA A 175 9.36 10.40 8.29
N HIS A 176 9.71 9.73 7.19
CA HIS A 176 8.80 8.82 6.48
C HIS A 176 8.34 7.66 7.37
N GLY A 177 9.26 6.98 8.05
CA GLY A 177 8.94 5.86 8.93
C GLY A 177 8.03 6.29 10.09
N LEU A 178 8.31 7.45 10.70
CA LEU A 178 7.49 8.01 11.77
C LEU A 178 6.08 8.33 11.28
N TYR A 179 5.95 8.92 10.10
CA TYR A 179 4.67 9.21 9.45
C TYR A 179 3.87 7.93 9.20
N VAL A 180 4.48 6.92 8.57
CA VAL A 180 3.80 5.66 8.22
C VAL A 180 3.34 4.90 9.47
N VAL A 181 4.17 4.85 10.52
CA VAL A 181 3.87 4.06 11.73
C VAL A 181 2.92 4.81 12.68
N LYS A 182 3.18 6.08 12.99
CA LYS A 182 2.46 6.78 14.07
C LYS A 182 1.23 7.56 13.63
N LEU A 183 1.25 8.19 12.45
CA LEU A 183 0.13 9.04 12.04
C LEU A 183 -1.06 8.22 11.56
N ARG A 184 -0.81 7.08 10.89
CA ARG A 184 -1.86 6.21 10.39
C ARG A 184 -2.75 5.63 11.50
N GLU A 185 -2.14 5.16 12.59
CA GLU A 185 -2.87 4.55 13.71
C GLU A 185 -3.74 5.54 14.48
N ARG A 186 -3.38 6.83 14.46
CA ARG A 186 -4.12 7.89 15.18
C ARG A 186 -5.21 8.55 14.36
N ILE A 187 -5.08 8.59 13.04
CA ILE A 187 -5.99 9.34 12.16
C ILE A 187 -7.13 8.47 11.62
N ILE A 188 -6.93 7.15 11.47
CA ILE A 188 -8.02 6.24 11.07
C ILE A 188 -8.82 5.89 12.33
N PRO A 189 -10.10 6.30 12.46
CA PRO A 189 -10.95 5.79 13.53
C PRO A 189 -10.95 4.26 13.39
N ARG A 190 -10.69 3.52 14.48
CA ARG A 190 -10.93 2.08 14.51
C ARG A 190 -12.30 1.89 13.87
N SER A 191 -12.34 1.28 12.69
CA SER A 191 -13.61 0.87 12.12
C SER A 191 -14.22 -0.02 13.18
N THR A 192 -15.23 0.51 13.86
CA THR A 192 -16.18 -0.32 14.59
C THR A 192 -16.54 -1.37 13.58
N ARG A 193 -16.11 -2.59 13.86
CA ARG A 193 -16.54 -3.80 13.19
C ARG A 193 -18.04 -3.82 13.43
N SER A 194 -18.81 -3.06 12.64
CA SER A 194 -20.22 -3.28 12.50
C SER A 194 -20.28 -4.74 12.15
N ALA A 195 -20.79 -5.53 13.08
CA ALA A 195 -21.15 -6.91 12.84
C ALA A 195 -22.04 -6.86 11.60
N HIS A 196 -21.42 -7.04 10.43
CA HIS A 196 -22.11 -7.09 9.17
C HIS A 196 -22.92 -8.37 9.26
N GLY A 197 -24.18 -8.17 9.64
CA GLY A 197 -25.15 -9.20 9.81
C GLY A 197 -25.10 -10.08 8.57
N LYS A 198 -24.87 -11.37 8.84
CA LYS A 198 -25.17 -12.51 7.97
C LYS A 198 -26.04 -12.09 6.78
N ASN A 199 -25.40 -12.01 5.62
CA ASN A 199 -25.91 -11.79 4.27
C ASN A 199 -27.46 -11.90 4.12
N PRO A 200 -28.16 -10.85 3.65
CA PRO A 200 -29.57 -10.95 3.27
C PRO A 200 -29.81 -11.93 2.11
N VAL A 201 -28.76 -12.22 1.33
CA VAL A 201 -28.82 -13.06 0.13
C VAL A 201 -29.08 -14.54 0.49
N THR A 202 -28.78 -14.98 1.71
CA THR A 202 -29.07 -16.36 2.12
C THR A 202 -30.54 -16.57 2.51
N ARG A 203 -31.29 -15.50 2.86
CA ARG A 203 -32.72 -15.64 3.25
C ARG A 203 -33.66 -15.92 2.08
N ILE A 204 -33.31 -15.49 0.88
CA ILE A 204 -34.17 -15.71 -0.30
C ILE A 204 -34.08 -17.19 -0.73
N ASN A 205 -32.92 -17.81 -0.58
CA ASN A 205 -32.73 -19.23 -0.96
C ASN A 205 -33.34 -20.20 0.07
N ASP A 206 -33.45 -19.80 1.33
CA ASP A 206 -34.06 -20.64 2.39
C ASP A 206 -35.60 -20.67 2.27
N ARG A 207 -36.22 -19.53 1.89
CA ARG A 207 -37.67 -19.48 1.62
C ARG A 207 -38.06 -20.18 0.33
N SER A 208 -37.23 -20.13 -0.72
CA SER A 208 -37.52 -20.86 -1.96
C SER A 208 -37.36 -22.38 -1.80
N GLN A 209 -36.44 -22.85 -0.94
CA GLN A 209 -36.34 -24.28 -0.61
C GLN A 209 -37.46 -24.78 0.30
N THR A 210 -37.96 -23.94 1.22
CA THR A 210 -39.12 -24.31 2.05
C THR A 210 -40.40 -24.45 1.21
N VAL A 211 -40.60 -23.62 0.19
CA VAL A 211 -41.76 -23.73 -0.72
C VAL A 211 -41.57 -24.83 -1.77
N ARG A 212 -40.34 -25.07 -2.24
CA ARG A 212 -40.05 -26.10 -3.24
C ARG A 212 -39.93 -27.51 -2.66
N GLY A 213 -39.64 -27.65 -1.36
CA GLY A 213 -39.74 -28.91 -0.62
C GLY A 213 -41.18 -29.30 -0.26
N MET A 214 -42.12 -28.36 -0.29
CA MET A 214 -43.54 -28.61 -0.05
C MET A 214 -44.28 -29.18 -1.27
N SER A 215 -43.71 -29.07 -2.48
CA SER A 215 -44.38 -29.46 -3.74
C SER A 215 -43.92 -30.81 -4.31
N THR A 216 -43.00 -31.52 -3.64
CA THR A 216 -42.42 -32.80 -4.12
C THR A 216 -42.36 -33.91 -3.06
N ALA A 217 -43.09 -33.78 -1.95
CA ALA A 217 -43.38 -34.92 -1.07
C ALA A 217 -44.80 -35.42 -1.34
N GLY A 218 -44.89 -36.50 -2.11
CA GLY A 218 -46.14 -37.16 -2.47
C GLY A 218 -46.98 -37.52 -1.25
N MET A 219 -48.30 -37.48 -1.46
CA MET A 219 -49.32 -38.00 -0.55
C MET A 219 -48.91 -39.35 0.05
N PRO A 220 -48.93 -39.51 1.38
CA PRO A 220 -49.12 -40.79 2.01
C PRO A 220 -50.56 -40.91 2.51
N THR A 221 -51.15 -42.01 2.06
CA THR A 221 -52.41 -42.63 2.44
C THR A 221 -52.74 -42.57 3.93
N ARG A 222 -54.01 -42.22 4.17
CA ARG A 222 -54.75 -42.31 5.43
C ARG A 222 -54.68 -43.72 6.02
N ARG A 223 -53.94 -43.94 7.11
CA ARG A 223 -54.16 -45.10 8.00
C ARG A 223 -53.94 -44.71 9.46
N ALA A 224 -54.97 -45.00 10.25
CA ALA A 224 -55.15 -44.65 11.64
C ALA A 224 -54.06 -45.24 12.55
N ASN A 225 -53.42 -44.39 13.34
CA ASN A 225 -52.57 -44.82 14.45
C ASN A 225 -53.33 -44.62 15.77
N ARG A 226 -53.95 -45.70 16.26
CA ARG A 226 -54.47 -45.83 17.62
C ARG A 226 -53.26 -45.96 18.56
N SER A 227 -52.87 -44.88 19.21
CA SER A 227 -52.05 -44.92 20.41
C SER A 227 -52.89 -45.37 21.60
N ARG A 228 -52.59 -46.55 22.15
CA ARG A 228 -52.96 -46.92 23.52
C ARG A 228 -51.72 -47.48 24.22
N SER A 229 -51.22 -46.71 25.18
CA SER A 229 -50.37 -47.15 26.30
C SER A 229 -51.18 -46.95 27.60
N PRO A 230 -50.96 -47.76 28.64
CA PRO A 230 -52.07 -48.44 29.30
C PRO A 230 -52.37 -47.98 30.74
N LEU A 231 -53.60 -48.29 31.12
CA LEU A 231 -54.17 -48.21 32.46
C LEU A 231 -53.42 -49.09 33.48
N ARG A 232 -52.93 -48.43 34.53
CA ARG A 232 -53.17 -48.71 35.96
C ARG A 232 -53.77 -50.09 36.32
N ARG A 233 -52.90 -50.98 36.84
CA ARG A 233 -53.04 -51.73 38.11
C ARG A 233 -54.35 -52.53 38.34
N ARG A 234 -54.33 -53.86 38.14
CA ARG A 234 -54.61 -54.91 39.16
C ARG A 234 -54.80 -56.34 38.58
N ARG A 235 -54.27 -57.29 39.36
CA ARG A 235 -54.71 -58.69 39.62
C ARG A 235 -54.43 -59.80 38.59
N ASN A 236 -53.37 -60.57 38.92
CA ASN A 236 -53.29 -62.03 39.11
C ASN A 236 -54.45 -62.91 38.64
N ALA A 237 -54.08 -63.88 37.79
CA ALA A 237 -54.44 -65.32 37.74
C ALA A 237 -54.31 -65.73 36.26
N GLY A 238 -53.63 -66.77 35.81
CA GLY A 238 -53.02 -67.96 36.40
C GLY A 238 -53.03 -69.03 35.30
N GLY A 239 -51.91 -69.71 35.06
CA GLY A 239 -51.90 -71.00 34.34
C GLY A 239 -51.80 -70.97 32.80
N PRO A 240 -51.44 -72.10 32.15
CA PRO A 240 -50.23 -72.16 31.32
C PRO A 240 -50.45 -72.51 29.83
N VAL A 241 -49.40 -72.21 29.04
CA VAL A 241 -49.00 -72.69 27.68
C VAL A 241 -48.84 -74.25 27.68
N PRO A 242 -48.69 -75.09 26.59
CA PRO A 242 -48.58 -74.92 25.10
C PRO A 242 -49.33 -75.97 24.20
N ARG A 243 -49.26 -75.82 22.86
CA ARG A 243 -48.67 -76.76 21.83
C ARG A 243 -49.44 -76.83 20.47
N PRO A 244 -48.73 -76.93 19.31
CA PRO A 244 -49.24 -77.35 17.97
C PRO A 244 -48.92 -78.87 17.73
N PRO A 245 -48.95 -79.51 16.52
CA PRO A 245 -49.59 -79.28 15.19
C PRO A 245 -50.33 -80.51 14.55
N ARG A 246 -51.01 -80.31 13.37
CA ARG A 246 -51.33 -81.24 12.23
C ARG A 246 -52.18 -82.52 12.50
N PRO A 247 -52.61 -83.33 11.49
CA PRO A 247 -52.81 -83.20 10.01
C PRO A 247 -54.32 -83.50 9.64
N SER A 248 -54.85 -83.63 8.41
CA SER A 248 -54.53 -84.52 7.27
C SER A 248 -55.59 -84.37 6.15
N ALA A 249 -55.21 -84.82 4.95
CA ALA A 249 -55.96 -85.02 3.69
C ALA A 249 -56.00 -83.83 2.72
#